data_AF-A0A6I9MT43-F1
#
_entry.id   AF-A0A6I9MT43-F1
#
_cell.length_a   1.000
_cell.length_b   1.000
_cell.length_c   1.000
_cell.angle_alpha   90.00
_cell.angle_beta   90.00
_cell.angle_gamma   90.00
#
_symmetry.space_group_name_H-M   'P 1'
#
loop_
_entity.id
_entity.type
_entity.pdbx_description
1 polymer ?
#
loop_
_entity_poly.entity_id
_entity_poly.type
_entity_poly.pdbx_seq_one_letter_code
_entity_poly.pdbx_strand_id
1 'polypeptide(L)'
;EESPEVVHSPAHRPRKDRGLPWAFPGWVGQGKSWPYDFPDITAAYVVKWILGAKQYHDLDIHYVGIWNERNFDSKYIKLLRYTLDKSGLEGVRIIASDNLWQPITLSLLQDPELGGAVDVIGAHYPGTTTVKEALQTQKKLWSSEDYSSVNDEVGGGCWARILNQNYVNGFMTASGTLVRLGPTALSSCVLTTVSFSTISWNLVSSYYEDLPFGRDGLMTAEEPWSGHYEVAPPIWITAHTTQFTQPGWSYLQTVGHLAQGGTYVALTDGRGSLTVVIETMTHDHSVCIRPPLPPFNVTSQNATFQLKGSFASIKELQVWRSQFNFKTKKPSFFQKRTPLTLVDGSFTLSVAEDEVYTLTTVTSGQKGSYPGSPPSARFPRQYKDNFDVRNPPFSEAPNFADQTGVFEYYLNLTDPGAHSFTLRQVLTERPITWAADADQTISVIGDHQWQNVTVSCDVFMESVKTGGVFIAARVDKGGQCVRSAQGVFFWVFADGTYKVTNDLAGQTVLAEGQSGTRAYGWHTLTLTVEGQYASGLLNGYPLWKNAVVLAPPNGWAALGTHSFELAQFDNFAVLAE
;
A
#
# COMPACT_ATOMS: atom_id res chain seq x y z
N GLU A 1 -3.20 14.20 0.20
CA GLU A 1 -3.24 13.90 1.64
C GLU A 1 -2.13 12.93 2.01
N GLU A 2 -1.49 13.08 3.18
CA GLU A 2 -0.52 12.11 3.68
C GLU A 2 -1.18 11.15 4.67
N SER A 3 -0.80 9.87 4.63
CA SER A 3 -1.21 8.87 5.62
C SER A 3 -0.75 9.30 7.02
N PRO A 4 -1.66 9.44 8.01
CA PRO A 4 -1.32 9.80 9.39
C PRO A 4 -0.39 8.81 10.09
N GLU A 5 -0.16 7.63 9.51
CA GLU A 5 0.83 6.65 10.00
C GLU A 5 2.25 7.22 10.06
N VAL A 6 2.57 8.23 9.23
CA VAL A 6 3.90 8.83 9.28
C VAL A 6 4.08 9.61 10.59
N VAL A 7 3.14 10.43 11.03
CA VAL A 7 3.31 11.25 12.25
C VAL A 7 3.26 10.43 13.55
N HIS A 8 2.60 9.27 13.55
CA HIS A 8 2.41 8.45 14.76
C HIS A 8 3.50 7.39 15.03
N SER A 9 4.54 7.29 14.19
CA SER A 9 5.67 6.38 14.48
C SER A 9 6.51 6.91 15.66
N PRO A 10 6.86 6.08 16.67
CA PRO A 10 7.57 6.54 17.86
C PRO A 10 8.92 7.21 17.51
N ALA A 11 9.15 8.41 18.05
CA ALA A 11 10.36 9.23 17.85
C ALA A 11 11.69 8.59 18.30
N HIS A 12 11.71 7.34 18.77
CA HIS A 12 12.87 6.70 19.39
C HIS A 12 13.59 5.69 18.49
N ARG A 13 13.26 5.60 17.19
CA ARG A 13 13.97 4.75 16.23
C ARG A 13 14.49 5.56 15.03
N PRO A 14 15.72 5.29 14.54
CA PRO A 14 16.22 5.92 13.33
C PRO A 14 15.29 5.57 12.15
N ARG A 15 14.65 6.60 11.60
CA ARG A 15 13.63 6.49 10.56
C ARG A 15 14.19 6.86 9.20
N LYS A 16 13.71 6.20 8.14
CA LYS A 16 13.99 6.58 6.75
C LYS A 16 12.66 6.69 6.02
N ASP A 17 12.21 7.92 5.82
CA ASP A 17 10.95 8.20 5.13
C ASP A 17 11.16 8.32 3.63
N ARG A 18 10.17 7.86 2.87
CA ARG A 18 10.18 7.82 1.41
C ARG A 18 8.86 8.31 0.86
N GLY A 19 8.91 9.18 -0.14
CA GLY A 19 7.76 9.59 -0.96
C GLY A 19 7.85 9.04 -2.38
N LEU A 20 6.72 8.63 -2.96
CA LEU A 20 6.61 8.21 -4.35
C LEU A 20 5.23 8.65 -4.90
N PRO A 21 5.17 9.35 -6.04
CA PRO A 21 3.88 9.64 -6.68
C PRO A 21 3.32 8.42 -7.43
N TRP A 22 2.02 8.14 -7.24
CA TRP A 22 1.25 7.22 -8.11
C TRP A 22 0.51 8.00 -9.20
N ALA A 23 -0.16 9.09 -8.83
CA ALA A 23 -0.90 9.98 -9.72
C ALA A 23 -0.49 11.44 -9.47
N PHE A 24 -0.86 12.34 -10.39
CA PHE A 24 -0.65 13.77 -10.25
C PHE A 24 -1.96 14.54 -10.47
N PRO A 25 -2.15 15.71 -9.83
CA PRO A 25 -3.24 16.62 -10.19
C PRO A 25 -3.21 16.99 -11.69
N GLY A 26 -4.38 17.19 -12.30
CA GLY A 26 -4.51 17.44 -13.75
C GLY A 26 -3.71 18.65 -14.23
N TRP A 27 -3.74 19.74 -13.46
CA TRP A 27 -3.06 21.00 -13.77
C TRP A 27 -1.53 20.88 -13.89
N VAL A 28 -0.93 19.86 -13.28
CA VAL A 28 0.52 19.58 -13.43
C VAL A 28 0.86 19.29 -14.89
N GLY A 29 -0.03 18.61 -15.61
CA GLY A 29 0.13 18.29 -17.03
C GLY A 29 -0.28 19.42 -17.97
N GLN A 30 -0.76 20.57 -17.46
CA GLN A 30 -1.19 21.74 -18.25
C GLN A 30 -2.15 21.36 -19.39
N GLY A 31 -3.19 20.57 -19.07
CA GLY A 31 -4.19 20.10 -20.03
C GLY A 31 -3.82 18.80 -20.76
N LYS A 32 -2.70 18.16 -20.42
CA LYS A 32 -2.32 16.84 -20.92
C LYS A 32 -2.27 15.81 -19.80
N SER A 33 -2.60 14.56 -20.11
CA SER A 33 -2.46 13.43 -19.17
C SER A 33 -1.02 12.89 -19.15
N TRP A 34 -0.03 13.77 -18.96
CA TRP A 34 1.38 13.41 -18.92
C TRP A 34 2.19 14.36 -18.03
N PRO A 35 2.95 13.86 -17.04
CA PRO A 35 3.62 14.71 -16.06
C PRO A 35 4.96 15.29 -16.54
N TYR A 36 5.51 14.86 -17.68
CA TYR A 36 6.88 15.26 -18.08
C TYR A 36 6.94 16.23 -19.27
N ASP A 37 5.79 16.68 -19.78
CA ASP A 37 5.78 17.75 -20.80
C ASP A 37 6.23 19.09 -20.20
N PHE A 38 5.96 19.30 -18.91
CA PHE A 38 6.38 20.46 -18.11
C PHE A 38 7.11 19.97 -16.85
N PRO A 39 8.32 19.38 -17.00
CA PRO A 39 8.98 18.65 -15.92
C PRO A 39 9.42 19.57 -14.77
N ASP A 40 9.54 20.87 -15.01
CA ASP A 40 9.81 21.91 -14.00
C ASP A 40 8.61 22.11 -13.06
N ILE A 41 7.39 22.11 -13.59
CA ILE A 41 6.16 22.17 -12.79
C ILE A 41 6.05 20.92 -11.91
N THR A 42 6.28 19.74 -12.50
CA THR A 42 6.23 18.46 -11.79
C THR A 42 7.30 18.35 -10.72
N ALA A 43 8.55 18.74 -11.02
CA ALA A 43 9.62 18.75 -10.02
C ALA A 43 9.32 19.74 -8.89
N ALA A 44 8.81 20.94 -9.21
CA ALA A 44 8.41 21.90 -8.19
C ALA A 44 7.26 21.40 -7.31
N TYR A 45 6.30 20.69 -7.88
CA TYR A 45 5.21 20.05 -7.14
C TYR A 45 5.75 19.02 -6.13
N VAL A 46 6.61 18.10 -6.59
CA VAL A 46 7.21 17.05 -5.72
C VAL A 46 8.09 17.67 -4.64
N VAL A 47 8.92 18.66 -4.97
CA VAL A 47 9.80 19.33 -3.99
C VAL A 47 8.98 20.12 -2.96
N LYS A 48 7.87 20.76 -3.36
CA LYS A 48 6.96 21.43 -2.42
C LYS A 48 6.37 20.46 -1.40
N TRP A 49 6.03 19.23 -1.81
CA TRP A 49 5.57 18.19 -0.89
C TRP A 49 6.65 17.88 0.17
N ILE A 50 7.90 17.68 -0.24
CA ILE A 50 9.03 17.41 0.68
C ILE A 50 9.25 18.58 1.66
N LEU A 51 9.22 19.82 1.16
CA LEU A 51 9.35 21.01 2.00
C LEU A 51 8.17 21.13 2.99
N GLY A 52 6.96 20.82 2.54
CA GLY A 52 5.76 20.79 3.36
C GLY A 52 5.84 19.77 4.50
N ALA A 53 6.32 18.56 4.21
CA ALA A 53 6.54 17.52 5.21
C ALA A 53 7.43 18.01 6.36
N LYS A 54 8.52 18.72 6.04
CA LYS A 54 9.38 19.31 7.07
C LYS A 54 8.70 20.48 7.78
N GLN A 55 8.12 21.42 7.04
CA GLN A 55 7.58 22.66 7.57
C GLN A 55 6.38 22.45 8.51
N TYR A 56 5.46 21.56 8.13
CA TYR A 56 4.18 21.39 8.83
C TYR A 56 4.15 20.18 9.77
N HIS A 57 5.06 19.22 9.59
CA HIS A 57 5.05 17.96 10.34
C HIS A 57 6.41 17.58 10.95
N ASP A 58 7.45 18.40 10.77
CA ASP A 58 8.84 18.10 11.20
C ASP A 58 9.37 16.76 10.67
N LEU A 59 8.96 16.37 9.47
CA LEU A 59 9.36 15.12 8.83
C LEU A 59 10.54 15.34 7.87
N ASP A 60 11.61 14.58 8.07
CA ASP A 60 12.76 14.56 7.16
C ASP A 60 12.56 13.44 6.13
N ILE A 61 12.18 13.80 4.90
CA ILE A 61 12.10 12.84 3.79
C ILE A 61 13.50 12.46 3.32
N HIS A 62 13.81 11.18 3.30
CA HIS A 62 15.15 10.68 2.96
C HIS A 62 15.27 10.21 1.51
N TYR A 63 14.17 9.73 0.93
CA TYR A 63 14.14 9.19 -0.43
C TYR A 63 12.91 9.72 -1.18
N VAL A 64 13.09 10.03 -2.46
CA VAL A 64 12.00 10.39 -3.38
C VAL A 64 12.07 9.53 -4.64
N GLY A 65 10.93 8.96 -5.01
CA GLY A 65 10.75 8.17 -6.23
C GLY A 65 10.29 9.02 -7.42
N ILE A 66 10.05 8.37 -8.57
CA ILE A 66 9.75 9.05 -9.84
C ILE A 66 8.26 9.06 -10.15
N TRP A 67 7.74 7.93 -10.65
CA TRP A 67 6.32 7.73 -10.91
C TRP A 67 6.02 6.23 -10.91
N ASN A 68 5.22 5.77 -9.95
CA ASN A 68 5.04 4.37 -9.63
C ASN A 68 4.62 3.52 -10.85
N GLU A 69 5.41 2.50 -11.19
CA GLU A 69 5.15 1.56 -12.29
C GLU A 69 4.81 2.25 -13.63
N ARG A 70 5.35 3.44 -13.85
CA ARG A 70 5.21 4.19 -15.11
C ARG A 70 6.58 4.44 -15.71
N ASN A 71 6.58 4.95 -16.94
CA ASN A 71 7.82 5.33 -17.59
C ASN A 71 8.44 6.51 -16.81
N PHE A 72 9.75 6.49 -16.64
CA PHE A 72 10.49 7.64 -16.15
C PHE A 72 10.88 8.55 -17.34
N ASP A 73 11.23 9.80 -17.02
CA ASP A 73 11.85 10.72 -17.97
C ASP A 73 13.21 11.18 -17.43
N SER A 74 14.28 10.98 -18.21
CA SER A 74 15.65 11.30 -17.79
C SER A 74 15.87 12.80 -17.55
N LYS A 75 15.19 13.66 -18.31
CA LYS A 75 15.28 15.12 -18.12
C LYS A 75 14.58 15.52 -16.83
N TYR A 76 13.44 14.93 -16.51
CA TYR A 76 12.75 15.12 -15.23
C TYR A 76 13.64 14.69 -14.05
N ILE A 77 14.27 13.51 -14.08
CA ILE A 77 15.11 13.03 -12.97
C ILE A 77 16.27 14.01 -12.70
N LYS A 78 16.97 14.46 -13.76
CA LYS A 78 18.06 15.43 -13.65
C LYS A 78 17.55 16.77 -13.09
N LEU A 79 16.40 17.22 -13.57
CA LEU A 79 15.79 18.47 -13.09
C LEU A 79 15.30 18.37 -11.65
N LEU A 80 14.78 17.22 -11.22
CA LEU A 80 14.40 16.95 -9.84
C LEU A 80 15.63 17.04 -8.93
N ARG A 81 16.75 16.40 -9.30
CA ARG A 81 18.02 16.52 -8.55
C ARG A 81 18.45 17.98 -8.42
N TYR A 82 18.50 18.70 -9.53
CA TYR A 82 18.84 20.13 -9.53
C TYR A 82 17.90 20.96 -8.63
N THR A 83 16.60 20.68 -8.67
CA THR A 83 15.59 21.43 -7.91
C THR A 83 15.68 21.12 -6.41
N LEU A 84 15.96 19.88 -6.03
CA LEU A 84 16.25 19.49 -4.65
C LEU A 84 17.48 20.25 -4.13
N ASP A 85 18.60 20.21 -4.86
CA ASP A 85 19.85 20.86 -4.45
C ASP A 85 19.67 22.37 -4.31
N LYS A 86 19.00 23.00 -5.28
CA LYS A 86 18.69 24.43 -5.23
C LYS A 86 17.79 24.80 -4.05
N SER A 87 17.02 23.86 -3.52
CA SER A 87 16.13 24.05 -2.38
C SER A 87 16.78 23.67 -1.04
N GLY A 88 18.08 23.36 -1.01
CA GLY A 88 18.80 22.95 0.20
C GLY A 88 18.46 21.54 0.66
N LEU A 89 18.03 20.67 -0.27
CA LEU A 89 17.63 19.28 -0.04
C LEU A 89 18.67 18.30 -0.63
N GLU A 90 19.95 18.63 -0.57
CA GLU A 90 21.06 17.79 -1.07
C GLU A 90 21.13 16.43 -0.36
N GLY A 91 20.60 16.33 0.86
CA GLY A 91 20.52 15.09 1.63
C GLY A 91 19.44 14.11 1.15
N VAL A 92 18.43 14.58 0.41
CA VAL A 92 17.34 13.73 -0.11
C VAL A 92 17.86 12.93 -1.30
N ARG A 93 17.69 11.61 -1.27
CA ARG A 93 18.19 10.70 -2.31
C ARG A 93 17.10 10.34 -3.33
N ILE A 94 17.51 10.09 -4.57
CA ILE A 94 16.58 9.66 -5.62
C ILE A 94 16.64 8.14 -5.78
N ILE A 95 15.47 7.49 -5.70
CA ILE A 95 15.26 6.10 -6.09
C ILE A 95 14.56 6.06 -7.45
N ALA A 96 15.08 5.26 -8.37
CA ALA A 96 14.48 5.11 -9.68
C ALA A 96 14.50 3.66 -10.19
N SER A 97 13.55 3.20 -10.99
CA SER A 97 12.36 3.94 -11.45
C SER A 97 11.06 3.44 -10.80
N ASP A 98 11.14 2.56 -9.79
CA ASP A 98 9.96 1.94 -9.16
C ASP A 98 9.09 1.22 -10.19
N ASN A 99 9.78 0.38 -10.97
CA ASN A 99 9.24 -0.42 -12.06
C ASN A 99 10.15 -1.65 -12.24
N LEU A 100 10.34 -2.16 -13.45
CA LEU A 100 11.31 -3.22 -13.74
C LEU A 100 12.77 -2.71 -13.69
N TRP A 101 13.73 -3.65 -13.63
CA TRP A 101 15.18 -3.35 -13.72
C TRP A 101 15.59 -2.60 -15.00
N GLN A 102 14.82 -2.75 -16.07
CA GLN A 102 15.01 -2.09 -17.35
C GLN A 102 13.81 -1.18 -17.66
N PRO A 103 14.02 -0.04 -18.33
CA PRO A 103 15.26 0.39 -18.99
C PRO A 103 16.21 1.25 -18.14
N ILE A 104 15.90 1.53 -16.86
CA ILE A 104 16.66 2.48 -16.03
C ILE A 104 18.14 2.11 -15.90
N THR A 105 18.46 0.83 -15.71
CA THR A 105 19.85 0.38 -15.53
C THR A 105 20.71 0.65 -16.77
N LEU A 106 20.18 0.44 -17.97
CA LEU A 106 20.87 0.80 -19.22
C LEU A 106 21.04 2.32 -19.35
N SER A 107 20.01 3.10 -19.04
CA SER A 107 20.07 4.56 -19.10
C SER A 107 21.14 5.13 -18.16
N LEU A 108 21.28 4.59 -16.95
CA LEU A 108 22.31 5.03 -15.99
C LEU A 108 23.74 4.73 -16.46
N LEU A 109 23.95 3.63 -17.19
CA LEU A 109 25.26 3.28 -17.75
C LEU A 109 25.63 4.16 -18.95
N GLN A 110 24.63 4.62 -19.71
CA GLN A 110 24.83 5.42 -20.93
C GLN A 110 24.92 6.93 -20.65
N ASP A 111 24.27 7.40 -19.58
CA ASP A 111 24.18 8.82 -19.24
C ASP A 111 24.78 9.08 -17.83
N PRO A 112 26.05 9.52 -17.75
CA PRO A 112 26.73 9.76 -16.47
C PRO A 112 26.06 10.83 -15.59
N GLU A 113 25.38 11.81 -16.20
CA GLU A 113 24.66 12.85 -15.45
C GLU A 113 23.41 12.26 -14.78
N LEU A 114 22.65 11.44 -15.51
CA LEU A 114 21.54 10.69 -14.93
C LEU A 114 22.05 9.71 -13.86
N GLY A 115 23.16 9.04 -14.15
CA GLY A 115 23.89 8.18 -13.22
C GLY A 115 24.29 8.90 -11.94
N GLY A 116 24.68 10.17 -12.01
CA GLY A 116 25.00 11.01 -10.85
C GLY A 116 23.77 11.41 -10.03
N ALA A 117 22.62 11.59 -10.68
CA ALA A 117 21.38 12.01 -10.02
C ALA A 117 20.69 10.90 -9.21
N VAL A 118 20.84 9.63 -9.61
CA VAL A 118 20.16 8.48 -8.99
C VAL A 118 21.05 7.78 -7.95
N ASP A 119 20.54 7.57 -6.74
CA ASP A 119 21.25 6.93 -5.64
C ASP A 119 20.96 5.44 -5.52
N VAL A 120 19.72 5.04 -5.82
CA VAL A 120 19.19 3.69 -5.63
C VAL A 120 18.40 3.26 -6.86
N ILE A 121 18.61 2.02 -7.30
CA ILE A 121 17.74 1.38 -8.28
C ILE A 121 16.67 0.59 -7.53
N GLY A 122 15.43 1.05 -7.62
CA GLY A 122 14.25 0.40 -7.05
C GLY A 122 13.52 -0.40 -8.12
N ALA A 123 13.39 -1.71 -7.92
CA ALA A 123 12.63 -2.60 -8.78
C ALA A 123 11.44 -3.24 -8.04
N HIS A 124 10.35 -3.47 -8.76
CA HIS A 124 9.12 -4.04 -8.23
C HIS A 124 9.03 -5.54 -8.55
N TYR A 125 8.58 -6.34 -7.58
CA TYR A 125 8.36 -7.79 -7.69
C TYR A 125 9.49 -8.54 -8.45
N PRO A 126 10.77 -8.37 -8.07
CA PRO A 126 11.92 -8.84 -8.85
C PRO A 126 12.10 -10.37 -8.86
N GLY A 127 11.26 -11.12 -8.13
CA GLY A 127 11.38 -12.58 -8.03
C GLY A 127 12.70 -13.04 -7.45
N THR A 128 13.26 -12.26 -6.50
CA THR A 128 14.59 -12.48 -5.89
C THR A 128 15.79 -12.28 -6.81
N THR A 129 15.59 -11.89 -8.07
CA THR A 129 16.68 -11.78 -9.06
C THR A 129 16.98 -10.34 -9.46
N THR A 130 18.20 -10.10 -9.97
CA THR A 130 18.59 -8.83 -10.60
C THR A 130 19.18 -9.07 -11.99
N VAL A 131 19.51 -7.98 -12.69
CA VAL A 131 20.14 -8.03 -14.02
C VAL A 131 21.60 -7.59 -13.97
N LYS A 132 22.40 -8.03 -14.94
CA LYS A 132 23.85 -7.74 -14.98
C LYS A 132 24.14 -6.24 -15.04
N GLU A 133 23.33 -5.50 -15.79
CA GLU A 133 23.45 -4.04 -15.96
C GLU A 133 23.26 -3.32 -14.62
N ALA A 134 22.32 -3.79 -13.78
CA ALA A 134 22.11 -3.26 -12.44
C ALA A 134 23.38 -3.37 -11.59
N LEU A 135 24.02 -4.54 -11.61
CA LEU A 135 25.29 -4.78 -10.90
C LEU A 135 26.43 -3.92 -11.45
N GLN A 136 26.46 -3.67 -12.75
CA GLN A 136 27.47 -2.80 -13.39
C GLN A 136 27.35 -1.34 -12.97
N THR A 137 26.14 -0.87 -12.62
CA THR A 137 25.94 0.51 -12.13
C THR A 137 26.61 0.78 -10.79
N GLN A 138 26.89 -0.27 -10.00
CA GLN A 138 27.39 -0.20 -8.63
C GLN A 138 26.50 0.61 -7.66
N LYS A 139 25.24 0.87 -8.06
CA LYS A 139 24.23 1.50 -7.22
C LYS A 139 23.65 0.50 -6.23
N LYS A 140 22.99 1.02 -5.19
CA LYS A 140 22.17 0.19 -4.30
C LYS A 140 20.98 -0.36 -5.07
N LEU A 141 20.70 -1.64 -4.90
CA LEU A 141 19.57 -2.32 -5.54
C LEU A 141 18.53 -2.66 -4.46
N TRP A 142 17.30 -2.20 -4.61
CA TRP A 142 16.19 -2.50 -3.69
C TRP A 142 15.06 -3.20 -4.43
N SER A 143 14.41 -4.16 -3.76
CA SER A 143 13.03 -4.51 -4.05
C SER A 143 12.16 -3.43 -3.41
N SER A 144 11.88 -2.37 -4.18
CA SER A 144 11.24 -1.16 -3.68
C SER A 144 9.72 -1.29 -3.52
N GLU A 145 9.16 -2.39 -4.03
CA GLU A 145 7.82 -2.91 -3.79
C GLU A 145 7.83 -4.44 -4.00
N ASP A 146 7.32 -5.19 -3.02
CA ASP A 146 7.26 -6.65 -3.01
C ASP A 146 6.08 -7.12 -2.14
N TYR A 147 5.94 -8.43 -1.93
CA TYR A 147 4.86 -9.05 -1.15
C TYR A 147 3.51 -9.08 -1.87
N SER A 148 2.64 -8.08 -1.66
CA SER A 148 1.28 -7.98 -2.23
C SER A 148 0.49 -9.29 -2.19
N SER A 149 0.62 -10.05 -1.11
CA SER A 149 0.01 -11.39 -1.00
C SER A 149 -0.84 -11.43 0.25
N VAL A 150 -1.92 -12.20 0.22
CA VAL A 150 -2.84 -12.34 1.35
C VAL A 150 -2.07 -12.73 2.60
N ASN A 151 -2.34 -12.06 3.70
CA ASN A 151 -1.57 -12.18 4.93
C ASN A 151 -1.84 -13.41 5.79
N ASP A 152 -2.18 -14.52 5.15
CA ASP A 152 -2.29 -15.83 5.79
C ASP A 152 -0.91 -16.47 6.02
N GLU A 153 -0.90 -17.75 6.40
CA GLU A 153 0.34 -18.50 6.56
C GLU A 153 1.14 -18.64 5.26
N VAL A 154 0.50 -18.73 4.09
CA VAL A 154 1.18 -18.82 2.79
C VAL A 154 1.84 -17.48 2.44
N GLY A 155 1.14 -16.36 2.65
CA GLY A 155 1.72 -15.02 2.54
C GLY A 155 2.88 -14.83 3.50
N GLY A 156 2.74 -15.25 4.76
CA GLY A 156 3.84 -15.27 5.72
C GLY A 156 5.05 -16.07 5.23
N GLY A 157 4.82 -17.22 4.58
CA GLY A 157 5.88 -18.02 3.96
C GLY A 157 6.54 -17.34 2.76
N CYS A 158 5.76 -16.72 1.88
CA CYS A 158 6.24 -15.87 0.79
C CYS A 158 7.18 -14.78 1.34
N TRP A 159 6.72 -14.04 2.35
CA TRP A 159 7.49 -12.95 2.98
C TRP A 159 8.78 -13.45 3.62
N ALA A 160 8.73 -14.58 4.33
CA ALA A 160 9.90 -15.19 4.96
C ALA A 160 10.98 -15.54 3.93
N ARG A 161 10.56 -16.14 2.81
CA ARG A 161 11.45 -16.55 1.73
C ARG A 161 12.13 -15.36 1.07
N ILE A 162 11.36 -14.36 0.62
CA ILE A 162 11.90 -13.25 -0.18
C ILE A 162 12.77 -12.30 0.64
N LEU A 163 12.52 -12.12 1.94
CA LEU A 163 13.36 -11.31 2.83
C LEU A 163 14.83 -11.78 2.86
N ASN A 164 15.07 -13.09 2.79
CA ASN A 164 16.41 -13.64 2.67
C ASN A 164 16.88 -13.68 1.21
N GLN A 165 16.05 -14.24 0.33
CA GLN A 165 16.45 -14.58 -1.04
C GLN A 165 16.70 -13.37 -1.93
N ASN A 166 16.07 -12.22 -1.67
CA ASN A 166 16.36 -10.97 -2.38
C ASN A 166 17.84 -10.57 -2.26
N TYR A 167 18.48 -10.84 -1.10
CA TYR A 167 19.93 -10.64 -0.97
C TYR A 167 20.73 -11.82 -1.54
N VAL A 168 20.36 -13.06 -1.19
CA VAL A 168 21.13 -14.27 -1.57
C VAL A 168 21.24 -14.43 -3.09
N ASN A 169 20.16 -14.17 -3.82
CA ASN A 169 20.10 -14.37 -5.27
C ASN A 169 20.35 -13.05 -6.04
N GLY A 170 19.74 -11.96 -5.59
CA GLY A 170 19.68 -10.70 -6.33
C GLY A 170 20.65 -9.63 -5.86
N PHE A 171 21.42 -9.89 -4.80
CA PHE A 171 22.30 -8.89 -4.15
C PHE A 171 21.56 -7.59 -3.76
N MET A 172 20.25 -7.66 -3.53
CA MET A 172 19.47 -6.48 -3.13
C MET A 172 19.87 -6.06 -1.72
N THR A 173 20.21 -4.78 -1.52
CA THR A 173 21.00 -4.14 -0.44
C THR A 173 22.49 -3.98 -0.67
N ALA A 174 23.09 -4.58 -1.70
CA ALA A 174 24.51 -4.40 -1.95
C ALA A 174 24.80 -2.97 -2.44
N SER A 175 25.68 -2.25 -1.74
CA SER A 175 26.43 -1.14 -2.31
C SER A 175 27.89 -1.56 -2.39
N GLY A 176 28.44 -1.73 -3.59
CA GLY A 176 29.85 -2.08 -3.74
C GLY A 176 30.24 -2.58 -5.12
N THR A 177 31.50 -2.35 -5.45
CA THR A 177 32.16 -2.79 -6.68
C THR A 177 32.32 -4.32 -6.68
N LEU A 178 31.76 -5.01 -7.67
CA LEU A 178 32.15 -6.38 -8.00
C LEU A 178 33.56 -6.34 -8.63
N VAL A 179 34.58 -6.70 -7.87
CA VAL A 179 35.93 -6.89 -8.42
C VAL A 179 36.01 -8.32 -8.99
N ARG A 180 35.97 -8.44 -10.32
CA ARG A 180 36.18 -9.72 -11.02
C ARG A 180 37.67 -10.08 -11.00
N LEU A 181 38.07 -11.04 -10.16
CA LEU A 181 39.40 -11.65 -10.20
C LEU A 181 39.36 -12.99 -10.98
N GLY A 182 39.52 -12.92 -12.30
CA GLY A 182 39.90 -14.07 -13.15
C GLY A 182 38.94 -15.30 -13.18
N PRO A 183 39.30 -16.37 -13.92
CA PRO A 183 38.41 -17.52 -14.17
C PRO A 183 38.32 -18.55 -13.02
N THR A 184 39.07 -18.38 -11.94
CA THR A 184 39.25 -19.43 -10.91
C THR A 184 39.18 -18.93 -9.46
N ALA A 185 38.76 -17.69 -9.18
CA ALA A 185 38.68 -17.18 -7.81
C ALA A 185 37.27 -16.73 -7.42
N LEU A 186 36.86 -17.13 -6.21
CA LEU A 186 35.65 -16.69 -5.51
C LEU A 186 35.48 -15.16 -5.59
N SER A 187 34.29 -14.71 -6.00
CA SER A 187 33.90 -13.29 -6.00
C SER A 187 34.25 -12.63 -4.68
N SER A 188 35.15 -11.65 -4.70
CA SER A 188 35.37 -10.77 -3.55
C SER A 188 34.27 -9.70 -3.56
N CYS A 189 33.25 -9.88 -2.71
CA CYS A 189 32.25 -8.86 -2.44
C CYS A 189 32.74 -8.03 -1.24
N VAL A 190 33.08 -6.75 -1.44
CA VAL A 190 33.39 -5.84 -0.32
C VAL A 190 32.17 -5.81 0.62
N LEU A 191 32.39 -5.81 1.95
CA LEU A 191 31.31 -5.77 2.96
C LEU A 191 30.23 -4.75 2.55
N THR A 192 29.02 -5.24 2.32
CA THR A 192 27.89 -4.45 1.84
C THR A 192 27.10 -3.93 3.03
N THR A 193 27.03 -2.60 3.15
CA THR A 193 26.24 -1.96 4.21
C THR A 193 24.74 -2.04 3.88
N VAL A 194 23.99 -2.71 4.74
CA VAL A 194 22.54 -2.82 4.73
C VAL A 194 21.89 -1.44 4.77
N SER A 195 21.08 -1.18 3.76
CA SER A 195 19.96 -0.24 3.80
C SER A 195 18.68 -1.07 3.62
N PHE A 196 17.51 -0.57 4.04
CA PHE A 196 16.23 -1.29 3.85
C PHE A 196 16.11 -1.82 2.40
N SER A 197 15.83 -3.12 2.26
CA SER A 197 16.04 -3.88 1.02
C SER A 197 14.79 -4.17 0.22
N THR A 198 13.73 -4.46 0.95
CA THR A 198 12.53 -5.14 0.46
C THR A 198 11.39 -4.47 1.20
N ILE A 199 10.57 -3.76 0.45
CA ILE A 199 9.48 -2.95 0.99
C ILE A 199 8.20 -3.67 0.60
N SER A 200 7.42 -4.07 1.59
CA SER A 200 6.13 -4.73 1.37
C SER A 200 5.09 -3.70 0.93
N TRP A 201 4.42 -3.98 -0.19
CA TRP A 201 3.09 -3.44 -0.42
C TRP A 201 2.08 -4.45 0.16
N ASN A 202 1.26 -4.12 1.14
CA ASN A 202 1.18 -2.85 1.87
C ASN A 202 1.46 -3.00 3.38
N LEU A 203 1.49 -1.88 4.11
CA LEU A 203 1.84 -1.87 5.54
C LEU A 203 0.79 -2.60 6.38
N VAL A 204 -0.47 -2.24 6.22
CA VAL A 204 -1.62 -2.78 6.94
C VAL A 204 -2.85 -2.74 6.04
N SER A 205 -3.63 -3.81 6.06
CA SER A 205 -4.91 -3.90 5.35
C SER A 205 -5.97 -3.14 6.16
N SER A 206 -6.11 -1.84 5.89
CA SER A 206 -7.11 -0.94 6.49
C SER A 206 -8.00 -0.31 5.42
N TYR A 207 -8.44 -1.15 4.49
CA TYR A 207 -9.38 -0.84 3.40
C TYR A 207 -10.36 -2.02 3.30
N TYR A 208 -11.55 -1.80 2.73
CA TYR A 208 -12.54 -2.87 2.61
C TYR A 208 -11.99 -4.10 1.89
N GLU A 209 -12.17 -5.28 2.48
CA GLU A 209 -11.63 -6.56 1.95
C GLU A 209 -12.06 -6.85 0.50
N ASP A 210 -13.29 -6.48 0.11
CA ASP A 210 -13.80 -6.70 -1.26
C ASP A 210 -13.24 -5.69 -2.30
N LEU A 211 -12.43 -4.71 -1.89
CA LEU A 211 -11.62 -3.93 -2.83
C LEU A 211 -10.45 -4.79 -3.36
N PRO A 212 -9.87 -4.43 -4.52
CA PRO A 212 -8.74 -5.18 -5.07
C PRO A 212 -7.61 -5.36 -4.05
N PHE A 213 -7.09 -6.60 -3.96
CA PHE A 213 -6.01 -6.99 -3.04
C PHE A 213 -6.38 -6.92 -1.54
N GLY A 214 -7.62 -7.30 -1.21
CA GLY A 214 -8.07 -7.50 0.18
C GLY A 214 -7.09 -8.32 1.00
N ARG A 215 -6.75 -7.84 2.20
CA ARG A 215 -5.84 -8.48 3.16
C ARG A 215 -4.38 -8.67 2.72
N ASP A 216 -3.89 -7.90 1.75
CA ASP A 216 -2.49 -7.99 1.26
C ASP A 216 -1.47 -7.14 2.05
N GLY A 217 -1.82 -6.67 3.26
CA GLY A 217 -0.92 -5.96 4.18
C GLY A 217 -0.23 -6.85 5.20
N LEU A 218 0.83 -6.38 5.89
CA LEU A 218 1.54 -7.20 6.88
C LEU A 218 0.67 -7.64 8.08
N MET A 219 -0.42 -6.91 8.35
CA MET A 219 -1.49 -7.24 9.29
C MET A 219 -2.84 -6.70 8.79
N THR A 220 -3.95 -7.04 9.45
CA THR A 220 -5.30 -6.57 9.07
C THR A 220 -5.91 -5.70 10.17
N ALA A 221 -6.47 -4.56 9.80
CA ALA A 221 -7.19 -3.65 10.69
C ALA A 221 -8.25 -2.86 9.90
N GLU A 222 -9.22 -3.58 9.33
CA GLU A 222 -10.22 -3.07 8.39
C GLU A 222 -11.60 -2.81 9.02
N GLU A 223 -11.73 -3.00 10.35
CA GLU A 223 -12.98 -2.82 11.08
C GLU A 223 -12.90 -1.72 12.16
N PRO A 224 -12.73 -0.44 11.80
CA PRO A 224 -12.67 0.63 12.79
C PRO A 224 -13.94 0.74 13.66
N TRP A 225 -15.08 0.28 13.18
CA TRP A 225 -16.36 0.28 13.91
C TRP A 225 -16.44 -0.78 15.04
N SER A 226 -15.71 -1.89 14.93
CA SER A 226 -15.64 -2.93 15.97
C SER A 226 -14.38 -2.81 16.83
N GLY A 227 -13.34 -2.17 16.28
CA GLY A 227 -11.99 -2.14 16.86
C GLY A 227 -11.22 -3.44 16.64
N HIS A 228 -11.73 -4.37 15.83
CA HIS A 228 -11.08 -5.64 15.54
C HIS A 228 -9.84 -5.45 14.64
N TYR A 229 -8.78 -6.19 14.96
CA TYR A 229 -7.58 -6.30 14.14
C TYR A 229 -6.94 -7.68 14.30
N GLU A 230 -6.21 -8.12 13.27
CA GLU A 230 -5.50 -9.39 13.26
C GLU A 230 -4.00 -9.17 13.13
N VAL A 231 -3.22 -9.61 14.13
CA VAL A 231 -1.75 -9.63 14.05
C VAL A 231 -1.31 -10.86 13.26
N ALA A 232 -1.25 -10.70 11.94
CA ALA A 232 -0.98 -11.75 10.98
C ALA A 232 0.47 -12.29 11.01
N PRO A 233 0.73 -13.49 10.44
CA PRO A 233 2.08 -14.07 10.35
C PRO A 233 3.19 -13.13 9.84
N PRO A 234 2.98 -12.30 8.79
CA PRO A 234 4.03 -11.42 8.27
C PRO A 234 4.62 -10.44 9.28
N ILE A 235 3.89 -10.01 10.31
CA ILE A 235 4.43 -9.20 11.43
C ILE A 235 5.59 -9.93 12.11
N TRP A 236 5.38 -11.20 12.45
CA TRP A 236 6.35 -12.01 13.17
C TRP A 236 7.53 -12.42 12.29
N ILE A 237 7.27 -12.65 11.00
CA ILE A 237 8.32 -12.87 10.01
C ILE A 237 9.19 -11.63 9.83
N THR A 238 8.58 -10.44 9.78
CA THR A 238 9.33 -9.17 9.76
C THR A 238 10.19 -9.00 11.01
N ALA A 239 9.72 -9.44 12.17
CA ALA A 239 10.44 -9.35 13.44
C ALA A 239 11.73 -10.20 13.47
N HIS A 240 11.79 -11.32 12.73
CA HIS A 240 12.99 -12.16 12.63
C HIS A 240 14.21 -11.42 12.06
N THR A 241 13.99 -10.38 11.27
CA THR A 241 15.07 -9.52 10.75
C THR A 241 15.13 -8.19 11.50
N THR A 242 14.00 -7.48 11.62
CA THR A 242 13.98 -6.07 12.08
C THR A 242 14.27 -5.86 13.56
N GLN A 243 14.06 -6.86 14.43
CA GLN A 243 14.42 -6.72 15.85
C GLN A 243 15.92 -6.91 16.13
N PHE A 244 16.65 -7.49 15.18
CA PHE A 244 18.04 -7.96 15.39
C PHE A 244 19.02 -7.38 14.37
N THR A 245 18.58 -6.43 13.56
CA THR A 245 19.37 -5.72 12.55
C THR A 245 18.93 -4.27 12.50
N GLN A 246 19.80 -3.39 12.01
CA GLN A 246 19.50 -1.97 11.79
C GLN A 246 20.13 -1.49 10.48
N PRO A 247 19.59 -0.44 9.84
CA PRO A 247 20.30 0.23 8.76
C PRO A 247 21.73 0.62 9.18
N GLY A 248 22.72 0.32 8.35
CA GLY A 248 24.13 0.50 8.66
C GLY A 248 24.88 -0.77 9.08
N TRP A 249 24.17 -1.85 9.42
CA TRP A 249 24.79 -3.18 9.54
C TRP A 249 25.31 -3.65 8.19
N SER A 250 26.14 -4.69 8.14
CA SER A 250 26.62 -5.26 6.89
C SER A 250 26.33 -6.75 6.81
N TYR A 251 25.97 -7.24 5.62
CA TYR A 251 25.93 -8.67 5.38
C TYR A 251 27.34 -9.26 5.36
N LEU A 252 27.47 -10.49 5.85
CA LEU A 252 28.68 -11.28 5.66
C LEU A 252 28.74 -11.80 4.22
N GLN A 253 29.95 -12.12 3.76
CA GLN A 253 30.14 -12.80 2.47
C GLN A 253 29.63 -14.25 2.50
N THR A 254 29.53 -14.84 3.69
CA THR A 254 29.09 -16.22 3.91
C THR A 254 27.58 -16.27 4.13
N VAL A 255 26.82 -16.05 3.06
CA VAL A 255 25.36 -16.27 2.97
C VAL A 255 25.09 -17.28 1.87
N GLY A 256 23.91 -17.91 1.86
CA GLY A 256 23.59 -18.82 0.76
C GLY A 256 22.40 -19.73 0.98
N HIS A 257 22.30 -20.70 0.10
CA HIS A 257 21.32 -21.79 0.15
C HIS A 257 21.79 -22.92 1.07
N LEU A 258 20.84 -23.55 1.74
CA LEU A 258 21.05 -24.79 2.49
C LEU A 258 21.08 -25.99 1.53
N ALA A 259 21.70 -27.09 1.97
CA ALA A 259 21.94 -28.25 1.11
C ALA A 259 20.65 -28.93 0.63
N GLN A 260 19.61 -28.98 1.47
CA GLN A 260 18.31 -29.60 1.17
C GLN A 260 17.19 -28.56 1.02
N GLY A 261 17.52 -27.35 0.53
CA GLY A 261 16.56 -26.26 0.31
C GLY A 261 16.39 -25.31 1.51
N GLY A 262 15.96 -24.08 1.24
CA GLY A 262 15.98 -22.97 2.19
C GLY A 262 17.26 -22.13 2.11
N THR A 263 17.30 -21.01 2.81
CA THR A 263 18.43 -20.07 2.79
C THR A 263 18.81 -19.55 4.17
N TYR A 264 20.03 -19.03 4.27
CA TYR A 264 20.48 -18.29 5.45
C TYR A 264 21.22 -17.02 5.05
N VAL A 265 21.01 -15.98 5.84
CA VAL A 265 21.77 -14.73 5.77
C VAL A 265 22.40 -14.42 7.13
N ALA A 266 23.55 -13.76 7.12
CA ALA A 266 24.26 -13.37 8.33
C ALA A 266 24.68 -11.90 8.23
N LEU A 267 24.47 -11.15 9.32
CA LEU A 267 24.72 -9.72 9.41
C LEU A 267 25.51 -9.37 10.67
N THR A 268 26.30 -8.30 10.60
CA THR A 268 27.05 -7.75 11.73
C THR A 268 27.01 -6.23 11.74
N ASP A 269 27.09 -5.63 12.92
CA ASP A 269 27.23 -4.19 13.12
C ASP A 269 28.68 -3.69 13.00
N GLY A 270 29.63 -4.61 12.81
CA GLY A 270 31.07 -4.30 12.81
C GLY A 270 31.66 -4.02 14.20
N ARG A 271 30.87 -4.18 15.27
CA ARG A 271 31.27 -3.97 16.68
C ARG A 271 31.19 -5.25 17.51
N GLY A 272 30.94 -6.38 16.86
CA GLY A 272 30.93 -7.71 17.47
C GLY A 272 29.55 -8.37 17.55
N SER A 273 28.47 -7.65 17.20
CA SER A 273 27.15 -8.27 17.10
C SER A 273 27.05 -9.14 15.84
N LEU A 274 26.35 -10.26 15.98
CA LEU A 274 26.08 -11.21 14.90
C LEU A 274 24.60 -11.59 14.94
N THR A 275 23.95 -11.56 13.78
CA THR A 275 22.59 -12.06 13.58
C THR A 275 22.57 -12.95 12.35
N VAL A 276 22.05 -14.15 12.47
CA VAL A 276 21.84 -15.12 11.39
C VAL A 276 20.35 -15.40 11.28
N VAL A 277 19.77 -15.20 10.10
CA VAL A 277 18.36 -15.50 9.81
C VAL A 277 18.30 -16.66 8.82
N ILE A 278 17.58 -17.72 9.16
CA ILE A 278 17.46 -18.95 8.39
C ILE A 278 15.99 -19.17 8.06
N GLU A 279 15.69 -19.54 6.81
CA GLU A 279 14.35 -19.91 6.36
C GLU A 279 14.38 -21.23 5.57
N THR A 280 13.36 -22.06 5.73
CA THR A 280 13.19 -23.35 5.04
C THR A 280 11.79 -23.49 4.43
N MET A 281 11.30 -22.41 3.80
CA MET A 281 9.95 -22.36 3.26
C MET A 281 9.79 -23.32 2.09
N THR A 282 8.79 -24.21 2.14
CA THR A 282 8.46 -25.09 1.02
C THR A 282 7.77 -24.33 -0.10
N HIS A 283 7.81 -24.88 -1.32
CA HIS A 283 7.27 -24.22 -2.51
C HIS A 283 5.78 -23.84 -2.35
N ASP A 284 4.92 -24.83 -2.10
CA ASP A 284 3.46 -24.65 -2.06
C ASP A 284 2.99 -23.76 -0.91
N HIS A 285 3.82 -23.60 0.13
CA HIS A 285 3.54 -22.79 1.31
C HIS A 285 4.22 -21.41 1.28
N SER A 286 4.83 -21.01 0.15
CA SER A 286 5.50 -19.71 0.04
C SER A 286 5.34 -19.05 -1.33
N VAL A 287 4.25 -19.38 -2.03
CA VAL A 287 3.90 -18.74 -3.30
C VAL A 287 3.47 -17.31 -3.03
N CYS A 288 4.15 -16.35 -3.66
CA CYS A 288 3.72 -14.95 -3.71
C CYS A 288 2.78 -14.74 -4.90
N ILE A 289 1.98 -13.68 -4.91
CA ILE A 289 1.16 -13.33 -6.09
C ILE A 289 2.01 -13.09 -7.35
N ARG A 290 3.24 -12.56 -7.18
CA ARG A 290 4.15 -12.16 -8.25
C ARG A 290 5.61 -12.41 -7.86
N PRO A 291 6.47 -12.80 -8.82
CA PRO A 291 6.13 -13.50 -10.07
C PRO A 291 5.72 -14.96 -9.79
N PRO A 292 5.30 -15.73 -10.82
CA PRO A 292 5.16 -17.18 -10.69
C PRO A 292 6.44 -17.83 -10.15
N LEU A 293 6.29 -18.71 -9.16
CA LEU A 293 7.39 -19.38 -8.49
C LEU A 293 7.68 -20.72 -9.19
N PRO A 294 8.89 -20.94 -9.73
CA PRO A 294 9.26 -22.24 -10.26
C PRO A 294 9.34 -23.30 -9.15
N PRO A 295 9.05 -24.59 -9.45
CA PRO A 295 9.08 -25.65 -8.45
C PRO A 295 10.48 -25.87 -7.88
N PHE A 296 10.55 -26.07 -6.56
CA PHE A 296 11.75 -26.48 -5.85
C PHE A 296 11.38 -27.37 -4.66
N ASN A 297 12.35 -28.16 -4.18
CA ASN A 297 12.14 -29.06 -3.05
C ASN A 297 12.86 -28.54 -1.81
N VAL A 298 12.20 -28.68 -0.66
CA VAL A 298 12.80 -28.48 0.66
C VAL A 298 12.52 -29.72 1.48
N THR A 299 13.54 -30.23 2.17
CA THR A 299 13.37 -31.34 3.12
C THR A 299 14.10 -31.04 4.42
N SER A 300 13.60 -31.63 5.50
CA SER A 300 14.20 -31.49 6.83
C SER A 300 15.68 -31.91 6.82
N GLN A 301 16.55 -31.10 7.43
CA GLN A 301 18.00 -31.30 7.38
C GLN A 301 18.69 -30.82 8.67
N ASN A 302 19.88 -31.35 8.92
CA ASN A 302 20.77 -30.84 9.97
C ASN A 302 21.79 -29.89 9.33
N ALA A 303 21.74 -28.62 9.72
CA ALA A 303 22.67 -27.60 9.27
C ALA A 303 23.72 -27.34 10.36
N THR A 304 25.00 -27.54 10.02
CA THR A 304 26.13 -27.27 10.93
C THR A 304 26.79 -25.96 10.53
N PHE A 305 26.91 -25.04 11.49
CA PHE A 305 27.51 -23.73 11.31
C PHE A 305 28.79 -23.62 12.14
N GLN A 306 29.88 -23.20 11.50
CA GLN A 306 31.15 -22.93 12.15
C GLN A 306 31.46 -21.44 12.11
N LEU A 307 31.44 -20.79 13.26
CA LEU A 307 31.86 -19.40 13.40
C LEU A 307 33.39 -19.33 13.33
N LYS A 308 33.90 -18.46 12.46
CA LYS A 308 35.33 -18.22 12.23
C LYS A 308 35.66 -16.75 12.43
N GLY A 309 36.96 -16.42 12.44
CA GLY A 309 37.44 -15.05 12.57
C GLY A 309 37.03 -14.42 13.91
N SER A 310 36.60 -13.17 13.88
CA SER A 310 36.16 -12.42 15.07
C SER A 310 34.95 -13.03 15.78
N PHE A 311 34.19 -13.92 15.12
CA PHE A 311 33.01 -14.57 15.70
C PHE A 311 33.33 -15.91 16.38
N ALA A 312 34.56 -16.44 16.24
CA ALA A 312 34.95 -17.73 16.83
C ALA A 312 34.93 -17.72 18.38
N SER A 313 35.00 -16.53 18.99
CA SER A 313 34.92 -16.35 20.44
C SER A 313 33.49 -16.36 20.99
N ILE A 314 32.45 -16.29 20.13
CA ILE A 314 31.06 -16.33 20.57
C ILE A 314 30.78 -17.70 21.20
N LYS A 315 30.25 -17.68 22.43
CA LYS A 315 29.93 -18.88 23.21
C LYS A 315 28.45 -19.20 23.26
N GLU A 316 27.60 -18.20 23.03
CA GLU A 316 26.15 -18.35 23.13
C GLU A 316 25.45 -17.50 22.06
N LEU A 317 24.36 -18.03 21.50
CA LEU A 317 23.44 -17.32 20.62
C LEU A 317 22.01 -17.44 21.15
N GLN A 318 21.30 -16.32 21.25
CA GLN A 318 19.87 -16.28 21.49
C GLN A 318 19.14 -16.87 20.28
N VAL A 319 18.05 -17.61 20.51
CA VAL A 319 17.29 -18.29 19.45
C VAL A 319 15.83 -17.86 19.45
N TRP A 320 15.36 -17.44 18.29
CA TRP A 320 13.96 -17.16 17.99
C TRP A 320 13.50 -18.07 16.87
N ARG A 321 12.31 -18.65 16.99
CA ARG A 321 11.76 -19.59 16.01
C ARG A 321 10.31 -19.27 15.66
N SER A 322 10.02 -19.29 14.36
CA SER A 322 8.67 -19.42 13.82
C SER A 322 8.52 -20.77 13.13
N GLN A 323 7.37 -21.40 13.29
CA GLN A 323 7.03 -22.67 12.66
C GLN A 323 5.57 -22.59 12.20
N PHE A 324 5.34 -22.73 10.90
CA PHE A 324 4.00 -22.54 10.30
C PHE A 324 3.08 -23.76 10.51
N ASN A 325 3.63 -24.98 10.60
CA ASN A 325 2.88 -26.17 10.97
C ASN A 325 1.63 -26.46 10.09
N PHE A 326 1.72 -26.22 8.77
CA PHE A 326 0.61 -26.41 7.81
C PHE A 326 -0.11 -27.77 7.94
N LYS A 327 0.63 -28.85 8.23
CA LYS A 327 0.06 -30.20 8.46
C LYS A 327 -0.88 -30.29 9.67
N THR A 328 -0.59 -29.56 10.75
CA THR A 328 -1.38 -29.62 12.00
C THR A 328 -2.29 -28.41 12.20
N LYS A 329 -2.14 -27.37 11.37
CA LYS A 329 -2.86 -26.07 11.48
C LYS A 329 -2.72 -25.42 12.86
N LYS A 330 -1.54 -25.57 13.48
CA LYS A 330 -1.20 -24.98 14.78
C LYS A 330 0.15 -24.26 14.68
N PRO A 331 0.19 -23.09 14.02
CA PRO A 331 1.43 -22.34 13.88
C PRO A 331 1.94 -21.84 15.24
N SER A 332 3.25 -21.64 15.34
CA SER A 332 3.89 -20.97 16.46
C SER A 332 4.87 -19.93 15.95
N PHE A 333 4.52 -18.66 16.06
CA PHE A 333 5.33 -17.56 15.53
C PHE A 333 6.17 -16.87 16.61
N PHE A 334 7.40 -16.51 16.25
CA PHE A 334 8.34 -15.69 17.02
C PHE A 334 8.55 -16.11 18.48
N GLN A 335 8.72 -17.41 18.70
CA GLN A 335 8.92 -17.99 20.03
C GLN A 335 10.41 -17.93 20.41
N LYS A 336 10.72 -17.33 21.56
CA LYS A 336 12.06 -17.41 22.14
C LYS A 336 12.32 -18.84 22.63
N ARG A 337 13.45 -19.41 22.23
CA ARG A 337 13.89 -20.75 22.63
C ARG A 337 15.11 -20.65 23.56
N THR A 338 15.50 -21.79 24.11
CA THR A 338 16.74 -21.90 24.89
C THR A 338 17.93 -21.43 24.04
N PRO A 339 18.81 -20.57 24.57
CA PRO A 339 20.02 -20.17 23.86
C PRO A 339 20.87 -21.37 23.44
N LEU A 340 21.53 -21.26 22.28
CA LEU A 340 22.46 -22.26 21.79
C LEU A 340 23.84 -21.98 22.36
N THR A 341 24.42 -22.98 23.03
CA THR A 341 25.82 -22.97 23.46
C THR A 341 26.71 -23.53 22.36
N LEU A 342 27.78 -22.81 22.01
CA LEU A 342 28.70 -23.21 20.95
C LEU A 342 29.90 -23.94 21.55
N VAL A 343 30.22 -25.11 20.97
CA VAL A 343 31.43 -25.87 21.31
C VAL A 343 32.44 -25.62 20.19
N ASP A 344 33.61 -25.10 20.53
CA ASP A 344 34.67 -24.74 19.56
C ASP A 344 34.19 -23.83 18.41
N GLY A 345 33.25 -22.91 18.72
CA GLY A 345 32.65 -22.00 17.74
C GLY A 345 31.70 -22.67 16.75
N SER A 346 31.31 -23.92 17.01
CA SER A 346 30.44 -24.72 16.16
C SER A 346 29.11 -25.04 16.84
N PHE A 347 28.06 -25.19 16.03
CA PHE A 347 26.79 -25.76 16.45
C PHE A 347 26.07 -26.43 15.27
N THR A 348 25.18 -27.36 15.58
CA THR A 348 24.30 -28.01 14.61
C THR A 348 22.85 -27.74 14.99
N LEU A 349 22.05 -27.30 14.02
CA LEU A 349 20.63 -27.07 14.16
C LEU A 349 19.86 -28.03 13.24
N SER A 350 18.88 -28.73 13.80
CA SER A 350 17.91 -29.47 12.99
C SER A 350 16.82 -28.52 12.55
N VAL A 351 16.71 -28.27 11.24
CA VAL A 351 15.72 -27.39 10.64
C VAL A 351 14.72 -28.22 9.85
N ALA A 352 13.44 -28.10 10.20
CA ALA A 352 12.36 -28.76 9.49
C ALA A 352 11.85 -27.87 8.33
N GLU A 353 10.95 -28.42 7.51
CA GLU A 353 10.19 -27.65 6.51
C GLU A 353 9.34 -26.56 7.17
N ASP A 354 9.19 -25.41 6.49
CA ASP A 354 8.35 -24.28 6.88
C ASP A 354 8.71 -23.70 8.26
N GLU A 355 10.01 -23.47 8.49
CA GLU A 355 10.54 -22.83 9.70
C GLU A 355 11.36 -21.59 9.39
N VAL A 356 11.34 -20.63 10.33
CA VAL A 356 12.24 -19.48 10.33
C VAL A 356 12.96 -19.42 11.68
N TYR A 357 14.28 -19.26 11.64
CA TYR A 357 15.11 -19.08 12.83
C TYR A 357 15.85 -17.76 12.78
N THR A 358 15.96 -17.09 13.92
CA THR A 358 16.97 -16.05 14.13
C THR A 358 17.89 -16.45 15.26
N LEU A 359 19.19 -16.53 14.95
CA LEU A 359 20.28 -16.82 15.88
C LEU A 359 21.10 -15.55 16.05
N THR A 360 21.21 -15.01 17.26
CA THR A 360 21.80 -13.67 17.42
C THR A 360 22.49 -13.48 18.76
N THR A 361 23.49 -12.62 18.81
CA THR A 361 24.07 -12.12 20.07
C THR A 361 23.25 -10.98 20.68
N VAL A 362 22.30 -10.41 19.94
CA VAL A 362 21.43 -9.32 20.40
C VAL A 362 20.37 -9.86 21.36
N THR A 363 20.30 -9.28 22.56
CA THR A 363 19.42 -9.76 23.65
C THR A 363 18.12 -8.97 23.79
N SER A 364 17.94 -7.87 23.05
CA SER A 364 16.79 -6.96 23.14
C SER A 364 15.52 -7.45 22.44
N GLY A 365 15.55 -8.62 21.80
CA GLY A 365 14.38 -9.18 21.12
C GLY A 365 13.23 -9.44 22.08
N GLN A 366 12.01 -9.13 21.64
CA GLN A 366 10.79 -9.34 22.41
C GLN A 366 9.60 -9.63 21.49
N LYS A 367 8.76 -10.58 21.89
CA LYS A 367 7.43 -10.75 21.28
C LYS A 367 6.45 -9.82 21.99
N GLY A 368 6.07 -8.72 21.34
CA GLY A 368 5.09 -7.79 21.89
C GLY A 368 3.77 -8.50 22.22
N SER A 369 3.15 -8.11 23.33
CA SER A 369 1.87 -8.66 23.76
C SER A 369 0.99 -7.52 24.25
N TYR A 370 -0.24 -7.49 23.74
CA TYR A 370 -1.30 -6.57 24.11
C TYR A 370 -2.55 -7.40 24.47
N PRO A 371 -3.56 -6.81 25.13
CA PRO A 371 -4.86 -7.46 25.30
C PRO A 371 -5.39 -7.99 23.96
N GLY A 372 -6.21 -9.03 24.02
CA GLY A 372 -6.84 -9.58 22.82
C GLY A 372 -7.68 -8.52 22.10
N SER A 373 -7.62 -8.54 20.77
CA SER A 373 -8.48 -7.69 19.94
C SER A 373 -9.96 -7.96 20.26
N PRO A 374 -10.84 -6.93 20.20
CA PRO A 374 -12.28 -7.13 20.18
C PRO A 374 -12.71 -8.15 19.11
N PRO A 375 -13.86 -8.83 19.29
CA PRO A 375 -14.42 -9.69 18.25
C PRO A 375 -14.73 -8.91 16.97
N SER A 376 -14.52 -9.54 15.81
CA SER A 376 -14.96 -9.02 14.52
C SER A 376 -16.47 -8.79 14.50
N ALA A 377 -16.89 -7.72 13.84
CA ALA A 377 -18.29 -7.42 13.58
C ALA A 377 -18.47 -6.79 12.19
N ARG A 378 -19.60 -7.11 11.55
CA ARG A 378 -20.01 -6.47 10.29
C ARG A 378 -20.24 -4.97 10.47
N PHE A 379 -20.16 -4.22 9.37
CA PHE A 379 -20.49 -2.78 9.39
C PHE A 379 -21.90 -2.56 9.95
N PRO A 380 -22.13 -1.49 10.74
CA PRO A 380 -23.43 -1.21 11.33
C PRO A 380 -24.57 -1.19 10.30
N ARG A 381 -25.60 -2.02 10.52
CA ARG A 381 -26.82 -2.05 9.68
C ARG A 381 -27.49 -0.70 9.53
N GLN A 382 -27.40 0.12 10.57
CA GLN A 382 -27.85 1.50 10.55
C GLN A 382 -26.64 2.39 10.80
N TYR A 383 -26.37 3.29 9.86
CA TYR A 383 -25.29 4.26 9.96
C TYR A 383 -25.77 5.63 9.49
N LYS A 384 -25.29 6.68 10.15
CA LYS A 384 -25.59 8.07 9.83
C LYS A 384 -24.36 8.92 10.04
N ASP A 385 -24.18 9.92 9.18
CA ASP A 385 -23.19 10.98 9.35
C ASP A 385 -23.78 12.29 8.84
N ASN A 386 -23.82 13.30 9.70
CA ASN A 386 -24.27 14.66 9.39
C ASN A 386 -23.10 15.61 9.13
N PHE A 387 -21.87 15.11 9.15
CA PHE A 387 -20.63 15.83 8.86
C PHE A 387 -20.37 17.09 9.71
N ASP A 388 -21.11 17.28 10.82
CA ASP A 388 -21.04 18.44 11.72
C ASP A 388 -19.77 18.44 12.59
N VAL A 389 -18.60 18.50 11.95
CA VAL A 389 -17.30 18.45 12.60
C VAL A 389 -16.53 19.74 12.31
N ARG A 390 -16.47 20.62 13.31
CA ARG A 390 -15.84 21.94 13.16
C ARG A 390 -14.33 21.90 12.91
N ASN A 391 -13.64 20.99 13.60
CA ASN A 391 -12.20 20.83 13.53
C ASN A 391 -11.92 19.33 13.38
N PRO A 392 -12.10 18.76 12.19
CA PRO A 392 -11.94 17.34 12.01
C PRO A 392 -10.45 16.97 12.13
N PRO A 393 -10.11 15.85 12.78
CA PRO A 393 -8.71 15.41 12.90
C PRO A 393 -8.11 14.95 11.56
N PHE A 394 -8.96 14.66 10.57
CA PHE A 394 -8.63 14.28 9.20
C PHE A 394 -9.44 15.13 8.21
N SER A 395 -9.00 15.24 6.96
CA SER A 395 -9.70 16.01 5.91
C SER A 395 -11.04 15.41 5.51
N GLU A 396 -11.19 14.08 5.60
CA GLU A 396 -12.35 13.33 5.11
C GLU A 396 -13.17 12.69 6.25
N ALA A 397 -14.44 12.40 5.97
CA ALA A 397 -15.33 11.71 6.90
C ALA A 397 -14.96 10.21 7.03
N PRO A 398 -15.09 9.60 8.22
CA PRO A 398 -14.67 8.22 8.43
C PRO A 398 -15.50 7.23 7.60
N ASN A 399 -14.86 6.13 7.18
CA ASN A 399 -15.45 5.00 6.43
C ASN A 399 -15.87 5.30 4.98
N PHE A 400 -15.94 6.56 4.56
CA PHE A 400 -16.07 6.90 3.15
C PHE A 400 -14.73 6.62 2.46
N ALA A 401 -14.75 5.74 1.46
CA ALA A 401 -13.56 5.36 0.72
C ALA A 401 -13.69 5.84 -0.72
N ASP A 402 -12.94 6.88 -1.05
CA ASP A 402 -12.96 7.53 -2.36
C ASP A 402 -12.32 6.63 -3.43
N GLN A 403 -13.08 6.27 -4.46
CA GLN A 403 -12.62 5.39 -5.55
C GLN A 403 -12.33 6.18 -6.83
N THR A 404 -12.92 7.36 -6.98
CA THR A 404 -12.59 8.37 -8.00
C THR A 404 -13.10 9.72 -7.48
N GLY A 405 -12.31 10.79 -7.60
CA GLY A 405 -12.61 12.06 -6.91
C GLY A 405 -11.95 12.13 -5.54
N VAL A 406 -12.16 13.24 -4.84
CA VAL A 406 -11.74 13.46 -3.44
C VAL A 406 -12.87 14.19 -2.71
N PHE A 407 -13.28 13.69 -1.55
CA PHE A 407 -14.45 14.14 -0.79
C PHE A 407 -14.04 14.62 0.62
N GLU A 408 -13.96 15.94 0.81
CA GLU A 408 -13.45 16.55 2.04
C GLU A 408 -14.59 17.14 2.90
N TYR A 409 -14.39 17.22 4.22
CA TYR A 409 -15.20 18.07 5.09
C TYR A 409 -15.17 19.52 4.59
N TYR A 410 -16.33 20.17 4.55
CA TYR A 410 -16.47 21.51 4.03
C TYR A 410 -17.32 22.38 4.97
N LEU A 411 -16.83 23.59 5.25
CA LEU A 411 -17.54 24.59 6.04
C LEU A 411 -18.10 25.69 5.12
N ASN A 412 -19.42 25.79 5.06
CA ASN A 412 -20.09 26.84 4.29
C ASN A 412 -20.12 28.16 5.08
N LEU A 413 -19.13 29.03 4.82
CA LEU A 413 -19.01 30.31 5.52
C LEU A 413 -20.04 31.36 5.06
N THR A 414 -20.65 31.18 3.89
CA THR A 414 -21.51 32.18 3.25
C THR A 414 -23.00 31.94 3.47
N ASP A 415 -23.38 30.74 3.89
CA ASP A 415 -24.76 30.36 4.19
C ASP A 415 -24.80 29.50 5.46
N PRO A 416 -24.80 30.12 6.67
CA PRO A 416 -24.77 29.43 7.96
C PRO A 416 -26.13 28.79 8.34
N GLY A 417 -26.88 28.33 7.34
CA GLY A 417 -28.16 27.64 7.50
C GLY A 417 -27.99 26.20 7.97
N ALA A 418 -28.97 25.36 7.61
CA ALA A 418 -29.02 23.95 8.00
C ALA A 418 -27.83 23.11 7.51
N HIS A 419 -27.11 23.57 6.49
CA HIS A 419 -25.99 22.87 5.84
C HIS A 419 -24.67 23.64 6.04
N SER A 420 -24.38 24.01 7.29
CA SER A 420 -23.17 24.77 7.64
C SER A 420 -21.90 23.92 7.53
N PHE A 421 -22.00 22.62 7.80
CA PHE A 421 -20.95 21.63 7.61
C PHE A 421 -21.46 20.55 6.65
N THR A 422 -20.66 20.19 5.67
CA THR A 422 -21.03 19.24 4.63
C THR A 422 -19.82 18.39 4.22
N LEU A 423 -20.05 17.37 3.41
CA LEU A 423 -19.01 16.65 2.67
C LEU A 423 -19.00 17.16 1.23
N ARG A 424 -17.85 17.51 0.66
CA ARG A 424 -17.76 18.13 -0.68
C ARG A 424 -16.78 17.41 -1.58
N GLN A 425 -17.22 17.09 -2.79
CA GLN A 425 -16.33 16.66 -3.87
C GLN A 425 -15.53 17.87 -4.38
N VAL A 426 -14.20 17.86 -4.27
CA VAL A 426 -13.36 19.06 -4.49
C VAL A 426 -12.61 19.11 -5.83
N LEU A 427 -12.50 18.00 -6.56
CA LEU A 427 -11.83 17.96 -7.86
C LEU A 427 -12.70 18.54 -8.97
N THR A 428 -12.13 19.48 -9.72
CA THR A 428 -12.76 20.15 -10.88
C THR A 428 -12.23 19.70 -12.23
N GLU A 429 -11.25 18.80 -12.23
CA GLU A 429 -10.62 18.25 -13.42
C GLU A 429 -10.12 16.84 -13.14
N ARG A 430 -10.02 16.03 -14.20
CA ARG A 430 -9.48 14.68 -14.09
C ARG A 430 -7.97 14.74 -13.80
N PRO A 431 -7.45 13.95 -12.83
CA PRO A 431 -6.02 13.88 -12.58
C PRO A 431 -5.25 13.24 -13.75
N ILE A 432 -3.93 13.35 -13.72
CA ILE A 432 -3.04 12.47 -14.49
C ILE A 432 -3.08 11.11 -13.80
N THR A 433 -3.94 10.23 -14.31
CA THR A 433 -4.35 9.00 -13.63
C THR A 433 -3.25 7.95 -13.62
N TRP A 434 -3.15 7.22 -12.50
CA TRP A 434 -2.41 5.96 -12.46
C TRP A 434 -3.27 4.82 -12.97
N ALA A 435 -4.41 4.58 -12.31
CA ALA A 435 -5.37 3.56 -12.71
C ALA A 435 -6.32 4.09 -13.81
N ALA A 436 -7.33 3.29 -14.14
CA ALA A 436 -8.41 3.69 -15.02
C ALA A 436 -9.58 4.25 -14.21
N ASP A 437 -9.38 5.40 -13.54
CA ASP A 437 -10.41 6.09 -12.74
C ASP A 437 -11.72 6.21 -13.55
N ALA A 438 -12.88 6.23 -12.88
CA ALA A 438 -14.16 6.44 -13.55
C ALA A 438 -14.24 7.85 -14.17
N ASP A 439 -15.19 8.08 -15.09
CA ASP A 439 -15.44 9.43 -15.62
C ASP A 439 -16.29 10.27 -14.64
N GLN A 440 -16.96 9.58 -13.72
CA GLN A 440 -17.74 10.06 -12.59
C GLN A 440 -16.90 9.98 -11.31
N THR A 441 -17.20 10.79 -10.30
CA THR A 441 -16.62 10.61 -8.96
C THR A 441 -17.51 9.71 -8.12
N ILE A 442 -16.92 8.99 -7.18
CA ILE A 442 -17.64 8.07 -6.30
C ILE A 442 -16.84 7.79 -5.03
N SER A 443 -17.53 7.83 -3.90
CA SER A 443 -17.06 7.36 -2.60
C SER A 443 -17.99 6.27 -2.08
N VAL A 444 -17.42 5.10 -1.75
CA VAL A 444 -18.16 3.92 -1.30
C VAL A 444 -18.09 3.77 0.23
N ILE A 445 -19.12 3.23 0.84
CA ILE A 445 -19.20 3.03 2.29
C ILE A 445 -20.06 1.81 2.65
N GLY A 446 -19.68 1.15 3.73
CA GLY A 446 -20.51 0.18 4.43
C GLY A 446 -20.04 -1.25 4.26
N ASP A 447 -20.99 -2.17 4.08
CA ASP A 447 -20.74 -3.60 3.96
C ASP A 447 -21.04 -4.08 2.54
N HIS A 448 -20.07 -4.73 1.90
CA HIS A 448 -20.26 -5.25 0.53
C HIS A 448 -21.35 -6.31 0.44
N GLN A 449 -21.65 -7.02 1.54
CA GLN A 449 -22.64 -8.10 1.57
C GLN A 449 -24.08 -7.59 1.78
N TRP A 450 -24.31 -6.28 1.78
CA TRP A 450 -25.65 -5.71 1.87
C TRP A 450 -26.49 -5.96 0.61
N GLN A 451 -27.72 -6.44 0.81
CA GLN A 451 -28.66 -6.75 -0.27
C GLN A 451 -29.86 -5.80 -0.25
N ASN A 452 -30.65 -5.79 0.82
CA ASN A 452 -31.73 -4.82 0.98
C ASN A 452 -31.16 -3.57 1.64
N VAL A 453 -31.23 -2.43 0.95
CA VAL A 453 -30.57 -1.20 1.39
C VAL A 453 -31.47 0.00 1.10
N THR A 454 -31.63 0.86 2.09
CA THR A 454 -32.14 2.22 1.92
C THR A 454 -31.03 3.21 2.20
N VAL A 455 -30.69 4.03 1.21
CA VAL A 455 -29.70 5.12 1.30
C VAL A 455 -30.44 6.45 1.20
N SER A 456 -30.11 7.42 2.05
CA SER A 456 -30.63 8.78 1.98
C SER A 456 -29.49 9.77 2.17
N CYS A 457 -29.52 10.87 1.41
CA CYS A 457 -28.53 11.93 1.52
C CYS A 457 -29.14 13.24 1.00
N ASP A 458 -28.83 14.35 1.66
CA ASP A 458 -29.05 15.68 1.12
C ASP A 458 -27.94 16.00 0.12
N VAL A 459 -28.30 16.54 -1.04
CA VAL A 459 -27.36 16.81 -2.13
C VAL A 459 -27.50 18.24 -2.64
N PHE A 460 -26.38 18.81 -3.08
CA PHE A 460 -26.29 20.17 -3.59
C PHE A 460 -25.34 20.22 -4.79
N MET A 461 -25.86 20.67 -5.94
CA MET A 461 -25.10 20.82 -7.18
C MET A 461 -24.60 22.25 -7.35
N GLU A 462 -23.30 22.44 -7.59
CA GLU A 462 -22.71 23.77 -7.80
C GLU A 462 -22.60 24.15 -9.29
N SER A 463 -22.61 23.17 -10.20
CA SER A 463 -22.56 23.39 -11.65
C SER A 463 -23.95 23.67 -12.23
N VAL A 464 -24.13 24.85 -12.83
CA VAL A 464 -25.39 25.24 -13.50
C VAL A 464 -25.58 24.45 -14.80
N LYS A 465 -26.78 23.89 -15.01
CA LYS A 465 -27.22 23.08 -16.16
C LYS A 465 -26.52 21.73 -16.35
N THR A 466 -25.21 21.64 -16.15
CA THR A 466 -24.44 20.39 -16.40
C THR A 466 -24.22 19.57 -15.14
N GLY A 467 -24.48 20.14 -13.96
CA GLY A 467 -24.27 19.45 -12.69
C GLY A 467 -25.10 18.21 -12.55
N GLY A 468 -24.49 17.15 -12.02
CA GLY A 468 -25.19 15.92 -11.66
C GLY A 468 -24.60 15.28 -10.41
N VAL A 469 -25.47 14.74 -9.57
CA VAL A 469 -25.12 14.03 -8.34
C VAL A 469 -25.93 12.74 -8.25
N PHE A 470 -25.41 11.76 -7.51
CA PHE A 470 -26.11 10.52 -7.25
C PHE A 470 -25.89 9.99 -5.84
N ILE A 471 -26.85 9.18 -5.40
CA ILE A 471 -26.65 8.17 -4.35
C ILE A 471 -26.79 6.79 -4.99
N ALA A 472 -26.09 5.80 -4.45
CA ALA A 472 -26.12 4.44 -4.98
C ALA A 472 -26.22 3.38 -3.88
N ALA A 473 -26.71 2.21 -4.27
CA ALA A 473 -26.75 1.00 -3.45
C ALA A 473 -26.28 -0.19 -4.28
N ARG A 474 -25.78 -1.23 -3.59
CA ARG A 474 -25.22 -2.44 -4.21
C ARG A 474 -24.05 -2.19 -5.16
N VAL A 475 -23.18 -1.23 -4.84
CA VAL A 475 -21.98 -0.99 -5.67
C VAL A 475 -21.03 -2.17 -5.51
N ASP A 476 -20.79 -2.92 -6.59
CA ASP A 476 -20.11 -4.23 -6.53
C ASP A 476 -18.57 -4.15 -6.63
N LYS A 477 -18.03 -3.07 -7.19
CA LYS A 477 -16.59 -2.92 -7.49
C LYS A 477 -16.08 -1.53 -7.14
N GLY A 478 -14.81 -1.49 -6.75
CA GLY A 478 -14.04 -0.27 -6.55
C GLY A 478 -12.59 -0.43 -7.02
N GLY A 479 -11.70 0.40 -6.48
CA GLY A 479 -10.28 0.44 -6.77
C GLY A 479 -10.00 0.58 -8.27
N GLN A 480 -9.06 -0.22 -8.78
CA GLN A 480 -8.67 -0.20 -10.20
C GLN A 480 -9.82 -0.61 -11.16
N CYS A 481 -10.90 -1.21 -10.64
CA CYS A 481 -12.04 -1.69 -11.41
C CYS A 481 -13.27 -0.77 -11.33
N VAL A 482 -13.16 0.38 -10.65
CA VAL A 482 -14.28 1.31 -10.35
C VAL A 482 -15.08 1.71 -11.60
N ARG A 483 -14.41 1.90 -12.75
CA ARG A 483 -15.06 2.25 -14.03
C ARG A 483 -16.11 1.22 -14.49
N SER A 484 -15.99 -0.02 -14.02
CA SER A 484 -16.90 -1.14 -14.35
C SER A 484 -17.90 -1.47 -13.24
N ALA A 485 -18.00 -0.60 -12.22
CA ALA A 485 -18.90 -0.80 -11.10
C ALA A 485 -20.36 -0.84 -11.55
N GLN A 486 -21.05 -1.88 -11.10
CA GLN A 486 -22.48 -2.06 -11.23
C GLN A 486 -23.14 -1.86 -9.88
N GLY A 487 -24.45 -1.61 -9.90
CA GLY A 487 -25.23 -1.26 -8.73
C GLY A 487 -26.49 -0.53 -9.15
N VAL A 488 -27.19 0.09 -8.21
CA VAL A 488 -28.34 0.95 -8.51
C VAL A 488 -27.95 2.37 -8.22
N PHE A 489 -27.79 3.18 -9.26
CA PHE A 489 -27.37 4.57 -9.16
C PHE A 489 -28.55 5.48 -9.42
N PHE A 490 -28.93 6.31 -8.45
CA PHE A 490 -30.03 7.28 -8.57
C PHE A 490 -29.46 8.69 -8.76
N TRP A 491 -29.49 9.16 -10.01
CA TRP A 491 -28.96 10.43 -10.46
C TRP A 491 -30.03 11.52 -10.49
N VAL A 492 -29.67 12.73 -10.08
CA VAL A 492 -30.43 13.96 -10.37
C VAL A 492 -29.51 15.00 -11.00
N PHE A 493 -30.06 15.82 -11.89
CA PHE A 493 -29.29 16.77 -12.70
C PHE A 493 -29.84 18.18 -12.59
N ALA A 494 -28.94 19.17 -12.67
CA ALA A 494 -29.26 20.59 -12.56
C ALA A 494 -30.17 21.12 -13.69
N ASP A 495 -30.34 20.37 -14.79
CA ASP A 495 -31.28 20.67 -15.86
C ASP A 495 -32.75 20.34 -15.48
N GLY A 496 -32.97 19.64 -14.37
CA GLY A 496 -34.28 19.23 -13.87
C GLY A 496 -34.67 17.80 -14.25
N THR A 497 -33.73 16.97 -14.70
CA THR A 497 -33.97 15.55 -15.01
C THR A 497 -33.47 14.61 -13.90
N TYR A 498 -33.87 13.34 -13.96
CA TYR A 498 -33.26 12.25 -13.19
C TYR A 498 -32.99 11.05 -14.09
N LYS A 499 -32.05 10.21 -13.67
CA LYS A 499 -31.81 8.88 -14.23
C LYS A 499 -31.62 7.86 -13.12
N VAL A 500 -31.93 6.60 -13.42
CA VAL A 500 -31.60 5.44 -12.60
C VAL A 500 -30.85 4.48 -13.48
N THR A 501 -29.62 4.12 -13.10
CA THR A 501 -28.77 3.26 -13.93
C THR A 501 -28.29 2.04 -13.16
N ASN A 502 -27.95 0.98 -13.90
CA ASN A 502 -27.43 -0.26 -13.33
C ASN A 502 -25.88 -0.32 -13.30
N ASP A 503 -25.24 0.73 -13.80
CA ASP A 503 -23.79 0.88 -13.88
C ASP A 503 -23.38 2.34 -13.70
N LEU A 504 -22.17 2.55 -13.18
CA LEU A 504 -21.61 3.88 -12.91
C LEU A 504 -21.42 4.69 -14.19
N ALA A 505 -21.10 4.04 -15.31
CA ALA A 505 -20.88 4.69 -16.59
C ALA A 505 -22.20 5.23 -17.22
N GLY A 506 -23.35 4.90 -16.62
CA GLY A 506 -24.66 5.37 -17.04
C GLY A 506 -25.16 4.77 -18.36
N GLN A 507 -24.66 3.60 -18.76
CA GLN A 507 -25.00 2.96 -20.04
C GLN A 507 -26.33 2.19 -19.96
N THR A 508 -26.63 1.59 -18.82
CA THR A 508 -27.81 0.75 -18.60
C THR A 508 -28.86 1.53 -17.81
N VAL A 509 -29.76 2.22 -18.51
CA VAL A 509 -30.83 3.02 -17.89
C VAL A 509 -32.01 2.13 -17.50
N LEU A 510 -32.37 2.15 -16.21
CA LEU A 510 -33.51 1.45 -15.64
C LEU A 510 -34.77 2.35 -15.60
N ALA A 511 -34.59 3.64 -15.37
CA ALA A 511 -35.64 4.65 -15.41
C ALA A 511 -35.05 6.04 -15.66
N GLU A 512 -35.81 6.95 -16.25
CA GLU A 512 -35.43 8.35 -16.41
C GLU A 512 -36.68 9.23 -16.50
N GLY A 513 -36.53 10.52 -16.23
CA GLY A 513 -37.66 11.45 -16.28
C GLY A 513 -37.33 12.84 -15.76
N GLN A 514 -38.36 13.60 -15.39
CA GLN A 514 -38.23 14.95 -14.84
C GLN A 514 -38.20 14.89 -13.31
N SER A 515 -37.22 15.56 -12.70
CA SER A 515 -37.07 15.71 -11.25
C SER A 515 -37.41 17.11 -10.76
N GLY A 516 -37.28 18.13 -11.63
CA GLY A 516 -37.43 19.54 -11.25
C GLY A 516 -36.28 20.09 -10.42
N THR A 517 -35.21 19.31 -10.20
CA THR A 517 -34.02 19.74 -9.46
C THR A 517 -33.24 20.83 -10.21
N ARG A 518 -32.47 21.64 -9.47
CA ARG A 518 -31.71 22.78 -9.99
C ARG A 518 -30.36 22.87 -9.27
N ALA A 519 -29.39 23.53 -9.90
CA ALA A 519 -28.18 23.94 -9.21
C ALA A 519 -28.49 24.96 -8.10
N TYR A 520 -27.64 25.01 -7.07
CA TYR A 520 -27.77 25.88 -5.90
C TYR A 520 -29.07 25.69 -5.09
N GLY A 521 -29.63 24.49 -5.10
CA GLY A 521 -30.75 24.08 -4.26
C GLY A 521 -30.44 22.75 -3.57
N TRP A 522 -30.73 22.67 -2.27
CA TRP A 522 -30.64 21.42 -1.53
C TRP A 522 -31.83 20.51 -1.83
N HIS A 523 -31.54 19.22 -2.01
CA HIS A 523 -32.53 18.19 -2.26
C HIS A 523 -32.22 16.94 -1.46
N THR A 524 -33.22 16.32 -0.83
CA THR A 524 -33.04 15.03 -0.16
C THR A 524 -33.37 13.91 -1.13
N LEU A 525 -32.38 13.07 -1.44
CA LEU A 525 -32.57 11.84 -2.20
C LEU A 525 -32.73 10.67 -1.25
N THR A 526 -33.67 9.77 -1.55
CA THR A 526 -33.75 8.47 -0.88
C THR A 526 -33.88 7.38 -1.93
N LEU A 527 -33.01 6.38 -1.88
CA LEU A 527 -32.99 5.20 -2.74
C LEU A 527 -33.24 3.97 -1.86
N THR A 528 -34.29 3.20 -2.17
CA THR A 528 -34.58 1.93 -1.51
C THR A 528 -34.49 0.80 -2.53
N VAL A 529 -33.68 -0.21 -2.24
CA VAL A 529 -33.55 -1.44 -3.02
C VAL A 529 -33.94 -2.62 -2.14
N GLU A 530 -35.01 -3.32 -2.52
CA GLU A 530 -35.56 -4.47 -1.81
C GLU A 530 -35.79 -5.64 -2.78
N GLY A 531 -35.11 -6.77 -2.55
CA GLY A 531 -35.13 -7.90 -3.47
C GLY A 531 -34.64 -7.50 -4.87
N GLN A 532 -35.52 -7.53 -5.87
CA GLN A 532 -35.24 -7.17 -7.27
C GLN A 532 -35.81 -5.81 -7.67
N TYR A 533 -36.38 -5.05 -6.74
CA TYR A 533 -37.04 -3.79 -7.05
C TYR A 533 -36.34 -2.63 -6.36
N ALA A 534 -36.20 -1.53 -7.10
CA ALA A 534 -35.74 -0.27 -6.55
C ALA A 534 -36.83 0.81 -6.67
N SER A 535 -36.79 1.77 -5.75
CA SER A 535 -37.62 2.98 -5.77
C SER A 535 -36.85 4.19 -5.25
N GLY A 536 -37.25 5.38 -5.70
CA GLY A 536 -36.59 6.63 -5.33
C GLY A 536 -37.57 7.71 -4.89
N LEU A 537 -37.20 8.42 -3.83
CA LEU A 537 -37.90 9.61 -3.33
C LEU A 537 -37.04 10.85 -3.57
N LEU A 538 -37.69 11.97 -3.85
CA LEU A 538 -37.10 13.30 -3.89
C LEU A 538 -37.86 14.19 -2.90
N ASN A 539 -37.14 14.73 -1.90
CA ASN A 539 -37.69 15.55 -0.81
C ASN A 539 -38.86 14.84 -0.08
N GLY A 540 -38.74 13.52 0.11
CA GLY A 540 -39.75 12.69 0.76
C GLY A 540 -40.96 12.30 -0.11
N TYR A 541 -41.05 12.81 -1.35
CA TYR A 541 -42.12 12.44 -2.29
C TYR A 541 -41.64 11.39 -3.30
N PRO A 542 -42.46 10.39 -3.67
CA PRO A 542 -42.05 9.41 -4.67
C PRO A 542 -41.78 10.05 -6.04
N LEU A 543 -40.59 9.82 -6.58
CA LEU A 543 -40.19 10.27 -7.91
C LEU A 543 -40.34 9.14 -8.94
N TRP A 544 -39.91 7.92 -8.58
CA TRP A 544 -40.02 6.73 -9.42
C TRP A 544 -40.11 5.46 -8.56
N LYS A 545 -40.69 4.38 -9.11
CA LYS A 545 -40.90 3.10 -8.41
C LYS A 545 -40.76 1.91 -9.36
N ASN A 546 -40.50 0.73 -8.78
CA ASN A 546 -40.52 -0.57 -9.45
C ASN A 546 -39.50 -0.70 -10.59
N ALA A 547 -38.33 -0.06 -10.49
CA ALA A 547 -37.22 -0.37 -11.40
C ALA A 547 -36.69 -1.77 -11.08
N VAL A 548 -36.57 -2.63 -12.10
CA VAL A 548 -36.13 -4.01 -11.93
C VAL A 548 -34.60 -4.08 -11.95
N VAL A 549 -34.02 -4.64 -10.90
CA VAL A 549 -32.58 -4.79 -10.67
C VAL A 549 -32.27 -6.27 -10.55
N LEU A 550 -31.60 -6.82 -11.58
CA LEU A 550 -31.27 -8.26 -11.63
C LEU A 550 -29.85 -8.56 -11.12
N ALA A 551 -28.93 -7.61 -11.24
CA ALA A 551 -27.55 -7.70 -10.78
C ALA A 551 -27.00 -6.29 -10.56
N PRO A 552 -26.04 -6.09 -9.64
CA PRO A 552 -25.49 -7.07 -8.71
C PRO A 552 -26.46 -7.36 -7.53
N PRO A 553 -26.35 -8.53 -6.87
CA PRO A 553 -27.22 -8.90 -5.77
C PRO A 553 -26.89 -8.18 -4.45
N ASN A 554 -25.64 -7.75 -4.29
CA ASN A 554 -25.13 -7.07 -3.11
C ASN A 554 -24.04 -6.06 -3.49
N GLY A 555 -23.70 -5.18 -2.54
CA GLY A 555 -22.58 -4.26 -2.65
C GLY A 555 -22.72 -3.09 -1.66
N TRP A 556 -21.76 -2.17 -1.70
CA TRP A 556 -21.73 -1.00 -0.82
C TRP A 556 -22.85 0.01 -1.13
N ALA A 557 -23.07 0.94 -0.19
CA ALA A 557 -23.70 2.21 -0.50
C ALA A 557 -22.66 3.18 -1.07
N ALA A 558 -23.08 4.19 -1.82
CA ALA A 558 -22.18 5.21 -2.35
C ALA A 558 -22.86 6.56 -2.58
N LEU A 559 -22.03 7.59 -2.74
CA LEU A 559 -22.41 8.91 -3.25
C LEU A 559 -21.37 9.40 -4.26
N GLY A 560 -21.75 10.34 -5.11
CA GLY A 560 -20.81 10.88 -6.08
C GLY A 560 -21.40 11.89 -7.06
N THR A 561 -20.56 12.32 -8.01
CA THR A 561 -20.87 13.36 -9.01
C THR A 561 -20.75 12.83 -10.43
N HIS A 562 -21.49 13.43 -11.36
CA HIS A 562 -21.55 13.02 -12.76
C HIS A 562 -20.23 13.20 -13.52
N SER A 563 -19.39 14.13 -13.08
CA SER A 563 -18.03 14.36 -13.59
C SER A 563 -17.14 14.92 -12.48
N PHE A 564 -15.89 15.28 -12.79
CA PHE A 564 -15.03 16.02 -11.86
C PHE A 564 -15.55 17.45 -11.67
N GLU A 565 -16.56 17.60 -10.82
CA GLU A 565 -17.24 18.86 -10.53
C GLU A 565 -17.64 18.99 -9.07
N LEU A 566 -17.76 20.24 -8.62
CA LEU A 566 -18.05 20.56 -7.23
C LEU A 566 -19.51 20.21 -6.89
N ALA A 567 -19.70 19.46 -5.81
CA ALA A 567 -21.00 19.16 -5.23
C ALA A 567 -20.84 18.89 -3.73
N GLN A 568 -21.90 19.14 -2.97
CA GLN A 568 -21.94 18.91 -1.54
C GLN A 568 -23.00 17.87 -1.17
N PHE A 569 -22.73 17.16 -0.08
CA PHE A 569 -23.53 16.08 0.49
C PHE A 569 -23.69 16.34 1.98
N ASP A 570 -24.88 16.06 2.52
CA ASP A 570 -25.16 16.24 3.95
C ASP A 570 -26.17 15.21 4.46
N ASN A 571 -26.24 15.00 5.77
CA ASN A 571 -27.18 14.13 6.46
C ASN A 571 -27.27 12.72 5.85
N PHE A 572 -26.10 12.11 5.55
CA PHE A 572 -26.03 10.77 5.00
C PHE A 572 -26.63 9.77 5.99
N ALA A 573 -27.46 8.86 5.49
CA ALA A 573 -28.03 7.76 6.25
C ALA A 573 -28.15 6.51 5.39
N VAL A 574 -27.80 5.37 5.98
CA VAL A 574 -28.03 4.05 5.38
C VAL A 574 -28.68 3.11 6.38
N LEU A 575 -29.64 2.33 5.90
CA LEU A 575 -30.27 1.23 6.60
C LEU A 575 -30.21 -0.01 5.72
N ALA A 576 -29.59 -1.07 6.19
CA ALA A 576 -29.49 -2.35 5.50
C ALA A 576 -30.00 -3.51 6.37
N GLU A 577 -30.59 -4.54 5.74
CA GLU A 577 -31.16 -5.71 6.43
C GLU A 577 -30.27 -6.94 6.46
#